data_AF-A0A523RP99-F1
#
_entry.id   AF-A0A523RP99-F1
#
_cell.length_a   1.000
_cell.length_b   1.000
_cell.length_c   1.000
_cell.angle_alpha   90.00
_cell.angle_beta   90.00
_cell.angle_gamma   90.00
#
_symmetry.space_group_name_H-M   'P 1'
#
loop_
_entity.id
_entity.type
_entity.pdbx_description
1 polymer ?
#
loop_
_entity_poly.entity_id
_entity_poly.type
_entity_poly.pdbx_seq_one_letter_code
_entity_poly.pdbx_strand_id
1 'polypeptide(L)'
;MIAYLKKPTGVVLLALLLILAMIGDFSNGGLMLIGIFPIPAVYTAFGLFYAVLLLFGGLICLLLLYGIWNLKSWARLILLIGFPAQVIFNIILDPLIFENYTILVISLVVAGYLLLPSTSDHFS
;
A
#
# COMPACT_ATOMS: atom_id res chain seq x y z
N MET A 1 -14.96 24.44 21.13
CA MET A 1 -15.47 23.92 19.85
C MET A 1 -14.28 23.39 19.07
N ILE A 2 -14.02 22.09 19.18
CA ILE A 2 -12.83 21.45 18.64
C ILE A 2 -13.15 21.04 17.19
N ALA A 3 -12.66 21.82 16.23
CA ALA A 3 -12.77 21.56 14.79
C ALA A 3 -11.79 20.46 14.34
N TYR A 4 -11.72 19.35 15.06
CA TYR A 4 -10.84 18.24 14.71
C TYR A 4 -11.63 17.20 13.92
N LEU A 5 -11.21 17.06 12.66
CA LEU A 5 -11.38 15.87 11.82
C LEU A 5 -12.80 15.58 11.28
N LYS A 6 -13.30 16.47 10.41
CA LYS A 6 -14.21 16.03 9.33
C LYS A 6 -13.43 15.31 8.23
N LYS A 7 -12.68 14.26 8.58
CA LYS A 7 -12.08 13.37 7.56
C LYS A 7 -13.09 12.25 7.28
N PRO A 8 -13.34 11.86 6.02
CA PRO A 8 -14.23 10.76 5.71
C PRO A 8 -13.76 9.50 6.46
N THR A 9 -14.69 8.76 7.07
CA THR A 9 -14.35 7.58 7.90
C THR A 9 -13.46 6.58 7.16
N GLY A 10 -13.63 6.40 5.85
CA GLY A 10 -12.78 5.50 5.09
C GLY A 10 -11.42 6.06 4.71
N VAL A 11 -11.21 7.38 4.72
CA VAL A 11 -9.85 7.97 4.64
C VAL A 11 -9.05 7.60 5.89
N VAL A 12 -9.71 7.58 7.06
CA VAL A 12 -9.10 7.15 8.32
C VAL A 12 -8.80 5.65 8.32
N LEU A 13 -9.74 4.81 7.89
CA LEU A 13 -9.52 3.36 7.73
C LEU A 13 -8.39 3.06 6.74
N LEU A 14 -8.34 3.76 5.60
CA LEU A 14 -7.31 3.57 4.60
C LEU A 14 -5.92 4.00 5.11
N ALA A 15 -5.86 5.10 5.86
CA ALA A 15 -4.65 5.53 6.53
C ALA A 15 -4.14 4.48 7.52
N LEU A 16 -5.04 3.86 8.30
CA LEU A 16 -4.67 2.77 9.22
C LEU A 16 -4.15 1.53 8.48
N LEU A 17 -4.80 1.14 7.38
CA LEU A 17 -4.34 0.01 6.56
C LEU A 17 -2.95 0.27 5.96
N LEU A 18 -2.69 1.50 5.50
CA LEU A 18 -1.35 1.87 5.01
C LEU A 18 -0.30 1.91 6.09
N ILE A 19 -0.64 2.31 7.32
CA ILE A 19 0.29 2.25 8.45
C ILE A 19 0.66 0.79 8.74
N LEU A 20 -0.30 -0.13 8.73
CA LEU A 20 -0.03 -1.55 8.92
C LEU A 20 0.84 -2.13 7.80
N ALA A 21 0.52 -1.81 6.55
CA ALA A 21 1.31 -2.23 5.39
C ALA A 21 2.75 -1.68 5.45
N MET A 22 2.89 -0.39 5.76
CA MET A 22 4.17 0.28 5.95
C MET A 22 5.01 -0.40 7.03
N ILE A 23 4.43 -0.69 8.21
CA ILE A 23 5.14 -1.37 9.29
C ILE A 23 5.55 -2.78 8.85
N GLY A 24 4.69 -3.50 8.13
CA GLY A 24 4.99 -4.81 7.57
C GLY A 24 6.19 -4.78 6.65
N ASP A 25 6.18 -3.91 5.64
CA ASP A 25 7.26 -3.77 4.66
C ASP A 25 8.56 -3.26 5.27
N PHE A 26 8.49 -2.26 6.15
CA PHE A 26 9.67 -1.75 6.87
C PHE A 26 10.28 -2.81 7.78
N SER A 27 9.46 -3.54 8.53
CA SER A 27 9.93 -4.55 9.47
C SER A 27 10.51 -5.74 8.72
N ASN A 28 9.83 -6.24 7.68
CA ASN A 28 10.34 -7.36 6.87
C ASN A 28 11.62 -6.97 6.13
N GLY A 29 11.66 -5.82 5.46
CA GLY A 29 12.86 -5.33 4.77
C GLY A 29 14.02 -5.13 5.75
N GLY A 30 13.77 -4.48 6.89
CA GLY A 30 14.77 -4.25 7.93
C GLY A 30 15.32 -5.54 8.53
N LEU A 31 14.45 -6.48 8.92
CA LEU A 31 14.83 -7.78 9.49
C LEU A 31 15.59 -8.67 8.48
N MET A 32 15.28 -8.56 7.18
CA MET A 32 16.05 -9.22 6.12
C MET A 32 17.45 -8.60 5.96
N LEU A 33 17.60 -7.28 6.07
CA LEU A 33 18.92 -6.62 5.98
C LEU A 33 19.86 -6.99 7.12
N ILE A 34 19.35 -7.18 8.34
CA ILE A 34 20.15 -7.59 9.50
C ILE A 34 20.29 -9.12 9.61
N GLY A 35 19.79 -9.88 8.62
CA GLY A 35 19.98 -11.32 8.53
C GLY A 35 19.10 -12.16 9.46
N ILE A 36 18.05 -11.59 10.06
CA ILE A 36 17.13 -12.31 10.95
C ILE A 36 16.12 -13.10 10.13
N PHE A 37 15.58 -12.52 9.06
CA PHE A 37 14.66 -13.22 8.16
C PHE A 37 15.35 -13.68 6.88
N PRO A 38 15.10 -14.93 6.44
CA PRO A 38 15.63 -15.43 5.20
C PRO A 38 14.96 -14.70 4.03
N ILE A 39 15.77 -14.37 3.02
CA ILE A 39 15.27 -13.80 1.77
C ILE A 39 14.61 -14.94 0.98
N PRO A 40 13.39 -14.76 0.44
CA PRO A 40 12.74 -15.81 -0.33
C PRO A 40 13.60 -16.28 -1.51
N ALA A 41 13.62 -17.58 -1.77
CA ALA A 41 14.49 -18.21 -2.78
C ALA A 41 14.25 -17.72 -4.22
N VAL A 42 13.08 -17.13 -4.49
CA VAL A 42 12.78 -16.49 -5.78
C VAL A 42 13.62 -15.22 -5.99
N TYR A 43 14.02 -14.57 -4.89
CA TYR A 43 14.73 -13.28 -4.90
C TYR A 43 16.18 -13.38 -4.40
N THR A 44 16.70 -14.58 -4.12
CA THR A 44 18.08 -14.76 -3.61
C THR A 44 19.15 -14.23 -4.55
N ALA A 45 18.92 -14.25 -5.88
CA ALA A 45 19.83 -13.65 -6.86
C ALA A 45 19.91 -12.10 -6.74
N PHE A 46 18.88 -11.49 -6.16
CA PHE A 46 18.74 -10.05 -5.93
C PHE A 46 18.69 -9.72 -4.43
N GLY A 47 19.28 -10.56 -3.57
CA GLY A 47 18.95 -10.62 -2.14
C GLY A 47 18.84 -9.26 -1.43
N LEU A 48 19.97 -8.55 -1.26
CA LEU A 48 20.00 -7.22 -0.63
C LEU A 48 19.10 -6.21 -1.35
N PHE A 49 18.97 -6.31 -2.67
CA PHE A 49 18.12 -5.42 -3.46
C PHE A 49 16.63 -5.61 -3.13
N TYR A 50 16.17 -6.84 -2.90
CA TYR A 50 14.79 -7.12 -2.49
C TYR A 50 14.46 -6.52 -1.11
N ALA A 51 15.35 -6.70 -0.13
CA ALA A 51 15.17 -6.13 1.21
C ALA A 51 15.15 -4.60 1.19
N VAL A 52 16.00 -3.97 0.37
CA VAL A 52 15.98 -2.52 0.13
C VAL A 52 14.69 -2.08 -0.57
N LEU A 53 14.18 -2.87 -1.51
CA LEU A 53 12.94 -2.59 -2.23
C LEU A 53 11.72 -2.60 -1.29
N LEU A 54 11.69 -3.50 -0.30
CA LEU A 54 10.68 -3.49 0.77
C LEU A 54 10.75 -2.21 1.61
N LEU A 55 11.95 -1.73 1.97
CA LEU A 55 12.09 -0.45 2.67
C LEU A 55 11.58 0.73 1.84
N PHE A 56 11.86 0.74 0.53
CA PHE A 56 11.30 1.73 -0.38
C PHE A 56 9.78 1.62 -0.50
N GLY A 57 9.22 0.40 -0.49
CA GLY A 57 7.78 0.16 -0.43
C GLY A 57 7.14 0.80 0.81
N GLY A 58 7.79 0.65 1.97
CA GLY A 58 7.39 1.34 3.20
C GLY A 58 7.43 2.87 3.08
N LEU A 59 8.47 3.44 2.45
CA LEU A 59 8.56 4.89 2.18
C LEU A 59 7.47 5.39 1.24
N ILE A 60 7.11 4.58 0.22
CA ILE A 60 5.99 4.89 -0.67
C ILE A 60 4.68 4.89 0.11
N CYS A 61 4.49 3.95 1.05
CA CYS A 61 3.33 3.94 1.94
C CYS A 61 3.25 5.20 2.82
N LEU A 62 4.37 5.73 3.31
CA LEU A 62 4.41 7.03 4.01
C LEU A 62 3.98 8.19 3.12
N LEU A 63 4.46 8.22 1.88
CA LEU A 63 4.07 9.23 0.91
C LEU A 63 2.55 9.16 0.66
N LEU A 64 2.02 7.95 0.42
CA LEU A 64 0.59 7.72 0.22
C LEU A 64 -0.24 8.10 1.44
N LEU A 65 0.23 7.78 2.65
CA LEU A 65 -0.39 8.18 3.91
C LEU A 65 -0.51 9.69 4.01
N TYR A 66 0.57 10.42 3.75
CA TYR A 66 0.57 11.89 3.70
C TYR A 66 -0.43 12.41 2.65
N GLY A 67 -0.45 11.79 1.47
CA GLY A 67 -1.34 12.16 0.39
C GLY A 67 -2.82 11.95 0.71
N ILE A 68 -3.20 10.80 1.27
CA ILE A 68 -4.57 10.50 1.71
C ILE A 68 -4.97 11.40 2.88
N TRP A 69 -4.10 11.57 3.86
CA TRP A 69 -4.38 12.37 5.04
C TRP A 69 -4.65 13.84 4.67
N ASN A 70 -3.93 14.36 3.68
CA ASN A 70 -4.14 15.69 3.12
C ASN A 70 -5.12 15.73 1.95
N LEU A 71 -5.82 14.63 1.67
CA LEU A 71 -6.85 14.51 0.64
C LEU A 71 -6.35 14.97 -0.74
N LYS A 72 -5.13 14.60 -1.10
CA LYS A 72 -4.51 14.95 -2.38
C LYS A 72 -5.01 14.04 -3.50
N SER A 73 -5.48 14.63 -4.59
CA SER A 73 -5.97 13.91 -5.77
C SER A 73 -4.96 12.91 -6.36
N TRP A 74 -3.66 13.22 -6.31
CA TRP A 74 -2.62 12.31 -6.80
C TRP A 74 -2.55 11.00 -5.99
N ALA A 75 -2.75 11.06 -4.67
CA ALA A 75 -2.71 9.86 -3.83
C ALA A 75 -3.92 8.97 -4.11
N ARG A 76 -5.10 9.58 -4.28
CA ARG A 76 -6.31 8.90 -4.73
C ARG A 76 -6.08 8.16 -6.04
N LEU A 77 -5.45 8.80 -7.03
CA LEU A 77 -5.17 8.18 -8.33
C LEU A 77 -4.20 6.99 -8.21
N ILE A 78 -3.14 7.11 -7.41
CA ILE A 78 -2.19 6.01 -7.21
C ILE A 78 -2.89 4.82 -6.53
N LEU A 79 -3.76 5.05 -5.55
CA LEU A 79 -4.47 3.97 -4.88
C LEU A 79 -5.58 3.37 -5.73
N LEU A 80 -6.21 4.17 -6.58
CA LEU A 80 -7.27 3.75 -7.46
C LEU A 80 -6.75 2.92 -8.64
N ILE A 81 -5.62 3.34 -9.23
CA ILE A 81 -5.10 2.76 -10.48
C ILE A 81 -3.80 2.00 -10.22
N GLY A 82 -2.86 2.64 -9.53
CA GLY A 82 -1.52 2.08 -9.28
C GLY A 82 -1.57 0.82 -8.42
N PHE A 83 -2.38 0.79 -7.36
CA PHE A 83 -2.46 -0.35 -6.45
C PHE A 83 -3.04 -1.60 -7.14
N PRO A 84 -4.20 -1.54 -7.83
CA PRO A 84 -4.68 -2.69 -8.61
C PRO A 84 -3.72 -3.07 -9.74
N ALA A 85 -3.13 -2.10 -10.44
CA ALA A 85 -2.19 -2.37 -11.54
C ALA A 85 -0.93 -3.11 -11.06
N GLN A 86 -0.37 -2.71 -9.91
CA GLN A 86 0.77 -3.40 -9.29
C GLN A 86 0.41 -4.84 -8.95
N VAL A 87 -0.75 -5.06 -8.34
CA VAL A 87 -1.18 -6.42 -7.96
C VAL A 87 -1.44 -7.29 -9.19
N ILE A 88 -2.07 -6.75 -10.24
CA ILE A 88 -2.24 -7.44 -11.52
C ILE A 88 -0.89 -7.81 -12.11
N PHE A 89 0.08 -6.89 -12.08
CA PHE A 89 1.44 -7.16 -12.55
C PHE A 89 2.10 -8.29 -11.76
N ASN A 90 1.96 -8.31 -10.43
CA ASN A 90 2.47 -9.39 -9.60
C ASN A 90 1.83 -10.75 -9.94
N ILE A 91 0.52 -10.78 -10.24
CA ILE A 91 -0.18 -12.00 -10.68
C ILE A 91 0.34 -12.47 -12.05
N ILE A 92 0.63 -11.54 -12.97
CA ILE A 92 1.20 -11.88 -14.29
C ILE A 92 2.59 -12.50 -14.14
N LEU A 93 3.41 -11.95 -13.23
CA LEU A 93 4.75 -12.45 -12.97
C LEU A 93 4.75 -13.79 -12.24
N ASP A 94 3.86 -13.99 -11.27
CA ASP A 94 3.73 -15.25 -10.54
C ASP A 94 2.24 -15.56 -10.23
N PRO A 95 1.57 -16.32 -11.11
CA PRO A 95 0.15 -16.65 -10.97
C PRO A 95 -0.12 -17.74 -9.92
N LEU A 96 0.92 -18.36 -9.35
CA LEU A 96 0.74 -19.45 -8.37
C LEU A 96 0.59 -18.91 -6.94
N ILE A 97 0.95 -17.64 -6.70
CA ILE A 97 0.84 -17.00 -5.39
C ILE A 97 -0.61 -16.55 -5.14
N PHE A 98 -1.36 -17.35 -4.39
CA PHE A 98 -2.77 -17.07 -4.06
C PHE A 98 -2.98 -15.78 -3.25
N GLU A 99 -1.96 -15.35 -2.50
CA GLU A 99 -1.98 -14.10 -1.74
C GLU A 99 -2.20 -12.88 -2.64
N ASN A 100 -1.64 -12.88 -3.87
CA ASN A 100 -1.82 -11.78 -4.82
C ASN A 100 -3.29 -11.63 -5.25
N TYR A 101 -4.05 -12.72 -5.36
CA TYR A 101 -5.48 -12.67 -5.69
C TYR A 101 -6.31 -12.12 -4.53
N THR A 102 -5.93 -12.44 -3.30
CA THR A 102 -6.58 -11.89 -2.10
C THR A 102 -6.32 -10.38 -2.01
N ILE A 103 -5.08 -9.96 -2.24
CA ILE A 103 -4.69 -8.54 -2.28
C ILE A 103 -5.42 -7.83 -3.44
N LEU A 104 -5.65 -8.50 -4.58
CA LEU A 104 -6.40 -7.92 -5.69
C LEU A 104 -7.84 -7.59 -5.28
N VAL A 105 -8.53 -8.52 -4.60
CA VAL A 105 -9.89 -8.28 -4.09
C VAL A 105 -9.90 -7.08 -3.13
N ILE A 106 -8.95 -7.02 -2.19
CA ILE A 106 -8.83 -5.90 -1.25
C ILE A 106 -8.59 -4.58 -2.02
N SER A 107 -7.72 -4.59 -3.03
CA SER A 107 -7.41 -3.41 -3.86
C SER A 107 -8.65 -2.91 -4.61
N LEU A 108 -9.50 -3.81 -5.10
CA LEU A 108 -10.74 -3.46 -5.80
C LEU A 108 -11.79 -2.87 -4.85
N VAL A 109 -11.89 -3.38 -3.62
CA VAL A 109 -12.78 -2.80 -2.60
C VAL A 109 -12.32 -1.40 -2.22
N VAL A 110 -11.01 -1.20 -2.04
CA VAL A 110 -10.41 0.12 -1.81
C VAL A 110 -10.69 1.08 -2.98
N ALA A 111 -10.49 0.61 -4.21
CA ALA A 111 -10.76 1.40 -5.41
C ALA A 111 -12.25 1.80 -5.50
N GLY A 112 -13.16 0.85 -5.27
CA GLY A 112 -14.60 1.11 -5.24
C GLY A 112 -14.98 2.14 -4.16
N TYR A 113 -14.33 2.08 -2.99
CA TYR A 113 -14.55 3.05 -1.93
C TYR A 113 -14.07 4.46 -2.32
N LEU A 114 -12.89 4.58 -2.93
CA LEU A 114 -12.33 5.87 -3.37
C LEU A 114 -13.14 6.52 -4.51
N LEU A 115 -13.95 5.74 -5.23
CA LEU A 115 -14.86 6.23 -6.28
C LEU A 115 -16.20 6.72 -5.74
N LEU A 116 -16.57 6.40 -4.49
CA LEU A 116 -17.84 6.87 -3.92
C LEU A 116 -17.84 8.41 -3.82
N PRO A 117 -18.93 9.10 -4.23
CA PRO A 117 -19.05 10.56 -4.16
C PRO A 117 -18.74 11.11 -2.76
N SER A 118 -19.22 10.41 -1.73
CA SER A 118 -18.97 10.73 -0.32
C SER A 118 -17.49 10.73 0.08
N THR A 119 -16.62 10.15 -0.74
CA THR A 119 -15.17 10.09 -0.53
C THR A 119 -14.44 10.94 -1.57
N SER A 120 -14.81 10.86 -2.85
CA SER A 120 -14.14 11.56 -3.95
C SER A 120 -14.21 13.07 -3.82
N ASP A 121 -15.31 13.62 -3.31
CA ASP A 121 -15.58 15.06 -3.25
C ASP A 121 -14.71 15.79 -2.22
N HIS A 122 -14.06 15.02 -1.35
CA HIS A 122 -13.16 15.54 -0.33
C HIS A 122 -11.73 15.71 -0.86
N PHE A 123 -11.39 15.14 -2.02
CA PHE A 123 -10.06 15.24 -2.60
C PHE A 123 -9.93 16.49 -3.48
N SER A 124 -8.86 17.25 -3.25
CA SER A 124 -8.45 18.44 -4.03
C SER A 124 -7.20 18.13 -4.84
#